data_AF-A0A952BNG5-F1
#
_entry.id   AF-A0A952BNG5-F1
#
_cell.length_a   1.000
_cell.length_b   1.000
_cell.length_c   1.000
_cell.angle_alpha   90.00
_cell.angle_beta   90.00
_cell.angle_gamma   90.00
#
_symmetry.space_group_name_H-M   'P 1'
#
loop_
_entity.id
_entity.type
_entity.pdbx_description
1 polymer ?
#
loop_
_entity_poly.entity_id
_entity_poly.type
_entity_poly.pdbx_seq_one_letter_code
_entity_poly.pdbx_strand_id
1 'polypeptide(L)' 'GLALMKLDGTARGGIVVAIAEEVKIPVRLVGVGETADDLQDFDAREFVDAMFARA' A
#
# COMPACT_ATOMS: atom_id res chain seq x y z
N GLY A 1 13.35 4.36 2.62
CA GLY A 1 11.88 4.29 2.53
C GLY A 1 11.53 3.24 1.51
N LEU A 2 10.40 2.55 1.69
CA LEU A 2 9.95 1.47 0.80
C LEU A 2 8.84 1.97 -0.14
N ALA A 3 8.84 1.49 -1.38
CA ALA A 3 7.74 1.67 -2.33
C ALA A 3 7.08 0.31 -2.57
N LEU A 4 5.75 0.26 -2.48
CA LEU A 4 4.97 -0.97 -2.66
C LEU A 4 4.08 -0.81 -3.89
N MET A 5 4.27 -1.66 -4.90
CA MET A 5 3.55 -1.56 -6.18
C MET A 5 2.48 -2.65 -6.30
N LYS A 6 1.56 -2.47 -7.24
CA LYS A 6 0.52 -3.45 -7.60
C LYS A 6 -0.44 -3.78 -6.43
N LEU A 7 -0.82 -2.75 -5.68
CA LEU A 7 -1.83 -2.87 -4.62
C LEU A 7 -3.26 -2.82 -5.17
N ASP A 8 -3.43 -2.48 -6.45
CA ASP A 8 -4.69 -2.56 -7.17
C ASP A 8 -5.11 -4.01 -7.44
N GLY A 9 -6.39 -4.30 -7.20
CA GLY A 9 -7.01 -5.57 -7.61
C GLY A 9 -6.58 -6.83 -6.83
N THR A 10 -5.68 -6.75 -5.85
CA THR A 10 -5.25 -7.93 -5.09
C THR A 10 -5.81 -7.93 -3.66
N ALA A 11 -6.42 -9.06 -3.26
CA ALA A 11 -6.80 -9.35 -1.87
C ALA A 11 -5.58 -9.51 -0.92
N ARG A 12 -4.41 -9.01 -1.33
CA ARG A 12 -3.13 -9.12 -0.63
C ARG A 12 -2.68 -7.78 -0.05
N GLY A 13 -3.51 -6.73 -0.06
CA GLY A 13 -3.22 -5.45 0.58
C GLY A 13 -2.76 -5.58 2.05
N GLY A 14 -3.22 -6.62 2.77
CA GLY A 14 -2.75 -6.92 4.12
C GLY A 14 -1.25 -7.25 4.25
N ILE A 15 -0.54 -7.58 3.15
CA ILE A 15 0.90 -7.88 3.20
C ILE A 15 1.75 -6.67 3.57
N VAL A 16 1.23 -5.45 3.33
CA VAL A 16 1.88 -4.20 3.72
C VAL A 16 2.18 -4.18 5.21
N VAL A 17 1.27 -4.71 6.04
CA VAL A 17 1.42 -4.79 7.49
C VAL A 17 2.56 -5.73 7.88
N ALA A 18 2.61 -6.92 7.27
CA ALA A 18 3.67 -7.90 7.54
C ALA A 18 5.06 -7.38 7.12
N ILE A 19 5.15 -6.73 5.96
CA ILE A 19 6.41 -6.14 5.47
C ILE A 19 6.86 -4.99 6.38
N ALA A 20 5.93 -4.13 6.83
CA ALA A 20 6.27 -3.05 7.74
C ALA A 20 6.83 -3.56 9.07
N GLU A 21 6.25 -4.64 9.61
CA GLU A 21 6.72 -5.29 10.85
C GLU A 21 8.09 -5.94 10.70
N GLU A 22 8.35 -6.66 9.60
CA GLU A 22 9.65 -7.33 9.39
C GLU A 22 10.78 -6.34 9.07
N VAL A 23 10.53 -5.41 8.15
CA VAL A 23 11.61 -4.61 7.55
C VAL A 23 11.96 -3.39 8.42
N LYS A 24 11.06 -2.95 9.31
CA LYS A 24 11.23 -1.77 10.18
C LYS A 24 11.63 -0.48 9.43
N ILE A 25 11.36 -0.43 8.13
CA ILE A 25 11.57 0.75 7.27
C ILE A 25 10.20 1.31 6.90
N PRO A 26 9.99 2.63 6.99
CA PRO A 26 8.71 3.22 6.64
C PRO A 26 8.41 3.02 5.14
N VAL A 27 7.20 2.56 4.86
CA VAL A 27 6.58 2.64 3.53
C VAL A 27 6.32 4.11 3.24
N ARG A 28 6.73 4.56 2.07
CA ARG A 28 6.66 5.96 1.64
C ARG A 28 5.80 6.14 0.41
N LEU A 29 5.75 5.11 -0.45
CA LEU A 29 5.06 5.18 -1.73
C LEU A 29 4.25 3.91 -1.95
N VAL A 30 3.13 4.06 -2.63
CA VAL A 30 2.22 3.01 -3.04
C VAL A 30 1.86 3.19 -4.51
N GLY A 31 1.95 2.11 -5.29
CA GLY A 31 1.48 2.04 -6.67
C GLY A 31 0.14 1.31 -6.73
N VAL A 32 -0.90 2.00 -7.17
CA VAL A 32 -2.27 1.48 -7.34
C VAL A 32 -2.64 1.26 -8.82
N GLY A 33 -1.64 1.00 -9.65
CA GLY A 33 -1.83 0.76 -11.08
C GLY A 33 -0.53 0.40 -11.78
N GLU A 34 -0.53 0.51 -13.11
CA GLU A 34 0.57 0.06 -13.97
C GLU A 34 1.45 1.19 -14.50
N THR A 35 1.01 2.44 -14.35
CA THR A 35 1.70 3.62 -14.89
C THR A 35 2.47 4.38 -13.81
N ALA A 36 3.40 5.24 -14.22
CA ALA A 36 4.15 6.09 -13.30
C ALA A 36 3.24 7.07 -12.54
N ASP A 37 2.12 7.46 -13.15
CA ASP A 37 1.13 8.37 -12.57
C ASP A 37 0.29 7.69 -11.46
N ASP A 38 0.31 6.36 -11.39
CA ASP A 38 -0.39 5.58 -10.36
C ASP A 38 0.41 5.47 -9.05
N LEU A 39 1.56 6.13 -8.96
CA LEU A 39 2.41 6.19 -7.78
C LEU A 39 1.97 7.35 -6.87
N GLN A 40 1.68 7.02 -5.62
CA GLN A 40 1.16 7.96 -4.63
C GLN A 40 1.98 7.88 -3.33
N ASP A 41 1.97 8.96 -2.55
CA ASP A 41 2.48 8.93 -1.18
C ASP A 41 1.66 7.95 -0.34
N PHE A 42 2.33 7.20 0.53
CA PHE A 42 1.67 6.23 1.40
C PHE A 42 1.09 6.92 2.64
N ASP A 43 -0.23 6.90 2.77
CA ASP A 43 -0.94 7.21 4.01
C ASP A 43 -1.55 5.93 4.60
N ALA A 44 -1.15 5.58 5.82
CA ALA A 44 -1.59 4.35 6.48
C ALA A 44 -3.08 4.35 6.84
N ARG A 45 -3.67 5.52 7.13
CA ARG A 45 -5.09 5.64 7.45
C ARG A 45 -5.91 5.46 6.19
N GLU A 46 -5.57 6.19 5.13
CA GLU A 46 -6.25 6.05 3.84
C GLU A 46 -6.15 4.63 3.28
N PHE A 47 -4.99 3.97 3.44
CA PHE A 47 -4.81 2.58 3.05
C PHE A 47 -5.74 1.61 3.81
N VAL A 48 -5.83 1.76 5.13
CA VAL A 48 -6.72 0.94 5.97
C VAL A 48 -8.18 1.24 5.65
N ASP A 49 -8.55 2.52 5.53
CA ASP A 49 -9.90 2.94 5.19
C ASP A 49 -10.32 2.35 3.84
N ALA A 50 -9.48 2.45 2.80
CA ALA A 50 -9.75 1.86 1.48
C ALA A 50 -9.87 0.32 1.54
N MET A 51 -9.10 -0.34 2.41
CA MET A 51 -9.16 -1.80 2.60
C MET A 51 -10.49 -2.25 3.23
N PHE A 52 -11.11 -1.42 4.08
CA PHE A 52 -12.35 -1.73 4.79
C PHE A 52 -13.58 -0.94 4.30
N ALA A 53 -13.43 -0.02 3.34
CA ALA A 53 -14.51 0.84 2.82
C ALA A 53 -15.61 0.10 2.03
N ARG A 54 -15.49 -1.23 1.85
CA ARG A 54 -16.57 -2.08 1.32
C ARG A 54 -17.00 -3.11 2.36
N ALA A 55 -18.03 -2.74 3.12
CA ALA A 55 -19.08 -3.61 3.64
C ALA A 55 -20.43 -3.12 3.11
#